data_AF-A0A9E5DPA4-F1
#
_entry.id   AF-A0A9E5DPA4-F1
#
_cell.length_a   1.000
_cell.length_b   1.000
_cell.length_c   1.000
_cell.angle_alpha   90.00
_cell.angle_beta   90.00
_cell.angle_gamma   90.00
#
_symmetry.space_group_name_H-M   'P 1'
#
loop_
_entity.id
_entity.type
_entity.pdbx_description
1 polymer ?
#
loop_
_entity_poly.entity_id
_entity_poly.type
_entity_poly.pdbx_seq_one_letter_code
_entity_poly.pdbx_strand_id
1 'polypeptide(L)'
;MNKVILFFVTLFILLAPASANVFVSEPSNEIITAPAASFTNSQLILSDKNPSQAVLNYLNGKTATVFGDISLNGEKVTADSVSISSKYWTTSDVVVLGTGQEVSAALVAIKNSAPLLVVGNTVPDNVNAEIQKLAPKKIIVCASPSSIPDSVLSQYSNIQTERVWNGNDENTLTSIQSGNTKIKAPSSLLPVAMTLWKDASFSVDKNVTVNDKMTLWSSNDITTSVIMNSYVNNNLPLIYITCDNLISESTDKDMLNKIKSVISGSANVELDDQSPKPGEAPRAIKNAPGGIAAYIAAVDPGSMVDLIEGIKEGYLKKYAQNLDGIVFVNYGKLDLDNMSYLPRAWDDNYSSVYFAGLYDPSKFLESGGVELIQPNVGTSSQDEEINKIASGLIDAAYSSNANLSSSSYDSNLIGIHKIDPEVVAYGSQSILDDKKPRLGTLKWLYLASQYVSGYPIQNTSLSFSGNISGESTYFGVLTIDEYREAGKDVSDYMGANKTVPDSVTVDGKKLNKADMKYIFAELTYDHTSKANMTFPKYIFVNKASEPFDIIFKFIKSSFYQIFS
;
A
#
# COMPACT_ATOMS: atom_id res chain seq x y z
N MET A 1 -67.90 9.18 34.54
CA MET A 1 -66.70 8.34 34.77
C MET A 1 -66.33 7.66 33.46
N ASN A 2 -65.01 7.60 33.18
CA ASN A 2 -64.32 6.92 32.06
C ASN A 2 -64.38 7.63 30.70
N LYS A 3 -63.46 8.55 30.40
CA LYS A 3 -62.01 8.45 30.09
C LYS A 3 -61.78 8.41 28.57
N VAL A 4 -61.63 9.62 28.05
CA VAL A 4 -61.09 10.00 26.74
C VAL A 4 -59.63 9.54 26.66
N ILE A 5 -59.28 8.75 25.65
CA ILE A 5 -57.88 8.46 25.31
C ILE A 5 -57.45 9.52 24.30
N LEU A 6 -56.63 10.44 24.78
CA LEU A 6 -55.98 11.51 24.03
C LEU A 6 -54.78 10.90 23.29
N PHE A 7 -54.83 10.85 21.96
CA PHE A 7 -53.70 10.46 21.12
C PHE A 7 -52.72 11.65 21.06
N PHE A 8 -51.67 11.62 21.88
CA PHE A 8 -50.52 12.51 21.72
C PHE A 8 -49.73 12.02 20.52
N VAL A 9 -49.91 12.67 19.37
CA VAL A 9 -48.97 12.59 18.25
C VAL A 9 -47.78 13.46 18.62
N THR A 10 -46.80 12.87 19.29
CA THR A 10 -45.49 13.49 19.47
C THR A 10 -44.80 13.45 18.12
N LEU A 11 -44.86 14.57 17.39
CA LEU A 11 -44.07 14.80 16.19
C LEU A 11 -42.60 14.86 16.61
N PHE A 12 -41.93 13.71 16.68
CA PHE A 12 -40.48 13.66 16.58
C PHE A 12 -40.14 14.06 15.15
N ILE A 13 -39.94 15.36 14.93
CA ILE A 13 -39.03 15.80 13.88
C ILE A 13 -37.67 15.26 14.33
N LEU A 14 -37.33 14.07 13.85
CA LEU A 14 -35.95 13.68 13.70
C LEU A 14 -35.37 14.71 12.73
N LEU A 15 -34.87 15.81 13.29
CA LEU A 15 -33.75 16.52 12.71
C LEU A 15 -32.67 15.44 12.60
N ALA A 16 -32.59 14.78 11.45
CA ALA A 16 -31.31 14.25 11.02
C ALA A 16 -30.32 15.39 11.26
N PRO A 17 -29.21 15.18 12.00
CA PRO A 17 -28.25 16.25 12.19
C PRO A 17 -27.95 16.77 10.79
N ALA A 18 -28.15 18.08 10.57
CA ALA A 18 -27.72 18.71 9.34
C ALA A 18 -26.27 18.27 9.16
N SER A 19 -26.02 17.35 8.21
CA SER A 19 -24.71 16.74 8.04
C SER A 19 -23.73 17.88 7.91
N ALA A 20 -22.76 18.01 8.83
CA ALA A 20 -21.79 19.08 8.78
C ALA A 20 -21.20 19.11 7.36
N ASN A 21 -21.42 20.22 6.64
CA ASN A 21 -20.94 20.34 5.27
C ASN A 21 -19.41 20.20 5.28
N VAL A 22 -18.87 19.35 4.41
CA VAL A 22 -17.43 19.23 4.20
C VAL A 22 -17.04 20.18 3.05
N PHE A 23 -16.07 21.04 3.29
CA PHE A 23 -15.50 21.90 2.26
C PHE A 23 -14.40 21.11 1.57
N VAL A 24 -14.49 21.02 0.25
CA VAL A 24 -13.50 20.34 -0.60
C VAL A 24 -12.86 21.39 -1.49
N SER A 25 -11.56 21.59 -1.33
CA SER A 25 -10.81 22.62 -2.05
C SER A 25 -9.59 22.03 -2.73
N GLU A 26 -9.18 22.64 -3.84
CA GLU A 26 -7.86 22.37 -4.41
C GLU A 26 -6.77 22.89 -3.45
N PRO A 27 -5.57 22.26 -3.43
CA PRO A 27 -4.41 22.72 -2.66
C PRO A 27 -3.82 24.07 -3.11
N SER A 28 -4.45 24.79 -4.03
CA SER A 28 -4.09 26.16 -4.41
C SER A 28 -5.08 27.21 -3.89
N ASN A 29 -6.23 26.77 -3.38
CA ASN A 29 -7.37 27.61 -3.00
C ASN A 29 -7.74 27.47 -1.51
N GLU A 30 -7.03 26.64 -0.78
CA GLU A 30 -7.25 26.33 0.63
C GLU A 30 -7.05 27.56 1.54
N ILE A 31 -6.13 28.47 1.20
CA ILE A 31 -5.89 29.72 1.95
C ILE A 31 -7.15 30.59 1.97
N ILE A 32 -7.82 30.76 0.82
CA ILE A 32 -9.04 31.58 0.72
C ILE A 32 -10.30 30.83 1.15
N THR A 33 -10.28 29.50 1.13
CA THR A 33 -11.42 28.67 1.54
C THR A 33 -11.47 28.44 3.06
N ALA A 34 -10.31 28.33 3.73
CA ALA A 34 -10.21 28.03 5.15
C ALA A 34 -10.97 29.01 6.07
N PRO A 35 -10.96 30.34 5.85
CA PRO A 35 -11.77 31.27 6.65
C PRO A 35 -13.26 30.96 6.59
N ALA A 36 -13.78 30.55 5.43
CA ALA A 36 -15.19 30.22 5.26
C ALA A 36 -15.54 28.92 5.99
N ALA A 37 -14.73 27.87 5.80
CA ALA A 37 -14.90 26.61 6.52
C ALA A 37 -14.84 26.82 8.04
N SER A 38 -13.89 27.63 8.52
CA SER A 38 -13.78 27.99 9.93
C SER A 38 -14.99 28.78 10.42
N PHE A 39 -15.44 29.78 9.68
CA PHE A 39 -16.60 30.62 10.03
C PHE A 39 -17.88 29.79 10.19
N THR A 40 -18.08 28.77 9.35
CA THR A 40 -19.24 27.86 9.42
C THR A 40 -19.02 26.66 10.34
N ASN A 41 -17.91 26.59 11.09
CA ASN A 41 -17.52 25.43 11.90
C ASN A 41 -17.56 24.11 11.13
N SER A 42 -17.14 24.15 9.87
CA SER A 42 -17.14 23.05 8.93
C SER A 42 -15.73 22.47 8.76
N GLN A 43 -15.67 21.22 8.31
CA GLN A 43 -14.42 20.54 7.97
C GLN A 43 -13.88 21.05 6.62
N LEU A 44 -12.56 21.08 6.47
CA LEU A 44 -11.88 21.34 5.21
C LEU A 44 -11.01 20.14 4.85
N ILE A 45 -11.15 19.63 3.63
CA ILE A 45 -10.24 18.65 3.04
C ILE A 45 -9.73 19.15 1.69
N LEU A 46 -8.59 18.61 1.28
CA LEU A 46 -8.03 18.86 -0.04
C LEU A 46 -8.49 17.80 -1.04
N SER A 47 -8.54 18.18 -2.32
CA SER A 47 -8.78 17.24 -3.41
C SER A 47 -8.18 17.74 -4.71
N ASP A 48 -7.74 16.81 -5.55
CA ASP A 48 -7.38 17.09 -6.94
C ASP A 48 -8.62 17.22 -7.83
N LYS A 49 -8.41 17.71 -9.06
CA LYS A 49 -9.45 17.78 -10.09
C LYS A 49 -10.24 16.47 -10.25
N ASN A 50 -9.53 15.34 -10.17
CA ASN A 50 -10.11 14.00 -10.14
C ASN A 50 -9.85 13.41 -8.75
N PRO A 51 -10.86 13.39 -7.86
CA PRO A 51 -10.67 12.96 -6.48
C PRO A 51 -10.10 11.55 -6.37
N SER A 52 -9.11 11.38 -5.49
CA SER A 52 -8.60 10.08 -5.11
C SER A 52 -9.66 9.26 -4.38
N GLN A 53 -9.48 7.94 -4.33
CA GLN A 53 -10.42 7.06 -3.65
C GLN A 53 -10.54 7.36 -2.15
N ALA A 54 -9.45 7.81 -1.52
CA ALA A 54 -9.46 8.27 -0.13
C ALA A 54 -10.43 9.43 0.12
N VAL A 55 -10.47 10.41 -0.80
CA VAL A 55 -11.42 11.53 -0.72
C VAL A 55 -12.84 11.02 -0.91
N LEU A 56 -13.09 10.19 -1.92
CA LEU A 56 -14.41 9.63 -2.19
C LEU A 56 -14.95 8.81 -1.01
N ASN A 57 -14.09 7.99 -0.39
CA ASN A 57 -14.43 7.18 0.78
C ASN A 57 -14.76 8.08 1.98
N TYR A 58 -13.95 9.11 2.22
CA TYR A 58 -14.21 10.05 3.31
C TYR A 58 -15.52 10.83 3.13
N LEU A 59 -15.89 11.14 1.89
CA LEU A 59 -17.13 11.87 1.56
C LEU A 59 -18.37 10.98 1.51
N ASN A 60 -18.23 9.65 1.58
CA ASN A 60 -19.37 8.74 1.54
C ASN A 60 -20.37 9.06 2.66
N GLY A 61 -21.63 9.30 2.28
CA GLY A 61 -22.69 9.70 3.21
C GLY A 61 -22.60 11.13 3.75
N LYS A 62 -21.69 11.98 3.23
CA LYS A 62 -21.53 13.38 3.65
C LYS A 62 -21.97 14.34 2.55
N THR A 63 -22.43 15.52 2.97
CA THR A 63 -22.70 16.64 2.06
C THR A 63 -21.43 17.46 1.84
N ALA A 64 -21.05 17.71 0.59
CA ALA A 64 -19.85 18.45 0.23
C ALA A 64 -20.16 19.76 -0.49
N THR A 65 -19.46 20.83 -0.13
CA THR A 65 -19.32 22.05 -0.94
C THR A 65 -17.94 22.06 -1.58
N VAL A 66 -17.91 22.21 -2.89
CA VAL A 66 -16.75 22.05 -3.75
C VAL A 66 -16.28 23.43 -4.22
N PHE A 67 -15.00 23.73 -4.03
CA PHE A 67 -14.37 24.98 -4.46
C PHE A 67 -13.35 24.70 -5.57
N GLY A 68 -13.44 25.46 -6.66
CA GLY A 68 -12.55 25.30 -7.81
C GLY A 68 -13.10 24.29 -8.81
N ASP A 69 -12.23 23.66 -9.61
CA ASP A 69 -12.63 22.83 -10.75
C ASP A 69 -12.65 21.31 -10.48
N ILE A 70 -12.91 20.93 -9.23
CA ILE A 70 -12.96 19.53 -8.78
C ILE A 70 -14.20 18.79 -9.32
N SER A 71 -13.99 17.57 -9.79
CA SER A 71 -15.02 16.68 -10.33
C SER A 71 -15.72 15.87 -9.22
N LEU A 72 -16.65 16.50 -8.49
CA LEU A 72 -17.43 15.88 -7.40
C LEU A 72 -18.92 16.18 -7.49
N ASN A 73 -19.74 15.27 -6.95
CA ASN A 73 -21.19 15.43 -6.82
C ASN A 73 -21.54 16.26 -5.57
N GLY A 74 -21.27 17.56 -5.62
CA GLY A 74 -21.53 18.51 -4.52
C GLY A 74 -21.91 19.90 -5.03
N GLU A 75 -22.20 20.81 -4.11
CA GLU A 75 -22.46 22.21 -4.47
C GLU A 75 -21.15 22.87 -4.95
N LYS A 76 -21.09 23.32 -6.21
CA LYS A 76 -19.88 23.95 -6.77
C LYS A 76 -19.88 25.47 -6.55
N VAL A 77 -18.78 25.99 -6.02
CA VAL A 77 -18.49 27.41 -5.84
C VAL A 77 -17.20 27.76 -6.56
N THR A 78 -17.18 28.89 -7.26
CA THR A 78 -15.93 29.41 -7.84
C THR A 78 -14.90 29.67 -6.75
N ALA A 79 -13.66 29.24 -6.96
CA ALA A 79 -12.56 29.51 -6.04
C ALA A 79 -12.03 30.94 -6.19
N ASP A 80 -12.91 31.92 -5.98
CA ASP A 80 -12.54 33.34 -5.90
C ASP A 80 -13.04 33.95 -4.60
N SER A 81 -12.24 34.83 -4.02
CA SER A 81 -12.52 35.37 -2.69
C SER A 81 -13.83 36.15 -2.57
N VAL A 82 -14.33 36.75 -3.66
CA VAL A 82 -15.58 37.53 -3.64
C VAL A 82 -16.79 36.61 -3.67
N SER A 83 -16.77 35.55 -4.49
CA SER A 83 -17.82 34.53 -4.51
C SER A 83 -17.91 33.81 -3.17
N ILE A 84 -16.77 33.45 -2.57
CA ILE A 84 -16.73 32.83 -1.25
C ILE A 84 -17.25 33.80 -0.19
N SER A 85 -16.75 35.04 -0.17
CA SER A 85 -17.22 36.08 0.76
C SER A 85 -18.72 36.30 0.65
N SER A 86 -19.22 36.49 -0.56
CA SER A 86 -20.65 36.73 -0.82
C SER A 86 -21.55 35.59 -0.39
N LYS A 87 -21.05 34.36 -0.46
CA LYS A 87 -21.81 33.18 -0.07
C LYS A 87 -21.94 33.05 1.46
N TYR A 88 -20.89 33.35 2.21
CA TYR A 88 -20.84 33.04 3.64
C TYR A 88 -20.96 34.28 4.56
N TRP A 89 -20.73 35.49 4.04
CA TRP A 89 -20.84 36.73 4.82
C TRP A 89 -21.81 37.71 4.17
N THR A 90 -22.84 38.10 4.93
CA THR A 90 -23.72 39.21 4.58
C THR A 90 -23.17 40.54 5.07
N THR A 91 -22.47 40.54 6.21
CA THR A 91 -21.79 41.67 6.85
C THR A 91 -20.55 41.15 7.57
N SER A 92 -19.53 41.98 7.76
CA SER A 92 -18.38 41.62 8.60
C SER A 92 -17.76 42.84 9.25
N ASP A 93 -17.55 42.83 10.57
CA ASP A 93 -16.91 43.94 11.29
C ASP A 93 -15.44 44.12 10.87
N VAL A 94 -14.79 43.04 10.43
CA VAL A 94 -13.41 43.02 9.94
C VAL A 94 -13.38 42.44 8.53
N VAL A 95 -12.55 43.00 7.64
CA VAL A 95 -12.17 42.37 6.38
C VAL A 95 -10.66 42.19 6.38
N VAL A 96 -10.18 41.01 5.96
CA VAL A 96 -8.75 40.77 5.77
C VAL A 96 -8.42 40.84 4.28
N LEU A 97 -7.38 41.58 3.93
CA LEU A 97 -6.82 41.67 2.59
C LEU A 97 -5.49 40.92 2.53
N GLY A 98 -5.32 40.08 1.52
CA GLY A 98 -4.08 39.35 1.23
C GLY A 98 -3.93 39.12 -0.26
N THR A 99 -2.85 38.46 -0.68
CA THR A 99 -2.64 38.10 -2.10
C THR A 99 -3.15 36.70 -2.43
N GLY A 100 -3.58 35.95 -1.41
CA GLY A 100 -3.97 34.54 -1.53
C GLY A 100 -2.78 33.57 -1.44
N GLN A 101 -1.57 34.07 -1.18
CA GLN A 101 -0.35 33.27 -1.05
C GLN A 101 0.15 33.18 0.40
N GLU A 102 -0.26 34.11 1.27
CA GLU A 102 0.19 34.18 2.65
C GLU A 102 -0.66 33.27 3.54
N VAL A 103 -0.07 32.21 4.09
CA VAL A 103 -0.78 31.30 5.01
C VAL A 103 -1.16 32.02 6.30
N SER A 104 -0.36 32.99 6.73
CA SER A 104 -0.68 33.86 7.87
C SER A 104 -1.97 34.67 7.66
N ALA A 105 -2.32 35.05 6.43
CA ALA A 105 -3.55 35.78 6.15
C ALA A 105 -4.81 34.94 6.44
N ALA A 106 -4.75 33.63 6.17
CA ALA A 106 -5.83 32.72 6.55
C ALA A 106 -6.02 32.68 8.07
N LEU A 107 -4.94 32.60 8.86
CA LEU A 107 -5.03 32.61 10.32
C LEU A 107 -5.56 33.95 10.87
N VAL A 108 -5.11 35.09 10.30
CA VAL A 108 -5.63 36.41 10.66
C VAL A 108 -7.14 36.48 10.41
N ALA A 109 -7.61 36.01 9.25
CA ALA A 109 -9.02 35.97 8.91
C ALA A 109 -9.83 35.06 9.86
N ILE A 110 -9.33 33.85 10.12
CA ILE A 110 -9.94 32.89 11.06
C ILE A 110 -10.09 33.49 12.46
N LYS A 111 -9.03 34.11 13.01
CA LYS A 111 -9.05 34.72 14.35
C LYS A 111 -10.02 35.90 14.47
N ASN A 112 -10.30 36.58 13.37
CA ASN A 112 -11.22 37.71 13.32
C ASN A 112 -12.62 37.33 12.82
N SER A 113 -12.89 36.03 12.55
CA SER A 113 -14.15 35.56 11.94
C SER A 113 -14.53 36.35 10.66
N ALA A 114 -13.52 36.70 9.87
CA ALA A 114 -13.61 37.64 8.76
C ALA A 114 -13.39 36.95 7.40
N PRO A 115 -13.95 37.48 6.29
CA PRO A 115 -13.57 37.03 4.96
C PRO A 115 -12.14 37.49 4.63
N LEU A 116 -11.43 36.64 3.87
CA LEU A 116 -10.15 36.97 3.24
C LEU A 116 -10.41 37.33 1.78
N LEU A 117 -10.22 38.61 1.43
CA LEU A 117 -10.36 39.11 0.06
C LEU A 117 -8.98 39.24 -0.59
N VAL A 118 -8.88 38.75 -1.82
CA VAL A 118 -7.64 38.75 -2.59
C VAL A 118 -7.51 40.05 -3.37
N VAL A 119 -6.42 40.79 -3.13
CA VAL A 119 -6.07 42.03 -3.83
C VAL A 119 -4.57 42.06 -4.14
N GLY A 120 -4.18 42.95 -5.06
CA GLY A 120 -2.77 43.21 -5.38
C GLY A 120 -2.39 44.65 -5.06
N ASN A 121 -1.60 45.25 -5.94
CA ASN A 121 -1.23 46.66 -5.84
C ASN A 121 -2.39 47.64 -6.14
N THR A 122 -3.54 47.11 -6.57
CA THR A 122 -4.80 47.81 -6.82
C THR A 122 -5.96 46.96 -6.29
N VAL A 123 -7.08 47.59 -5.97
CA VAL A 123 -8.31 46.88 -5.58
C VAL A 123 -9.21 46.76 -6.80
N PRO A 124 -9.51 45.54 -7.26
CA PRO A 124 -10.49 45.32 -8.32
C PRO A 124 -11.89 45.83 -7.92
N ASP A 125 -12.67 46.34 -8.88
CA ASP A 125 -13.99 46.92 -8.63
C ASP A 125 -14.95 45.96 -7.92
N ASN A 126 -14.92 44.67 -8.26
CA ASN A 126 -15.74 43.65 -7.61
C ASN A 126 -15.33 43.43 -6.14
N VAL A 127 -14.04 43.50 -5.81
CA VAL A 127 -13.56 43.42 -4.43
C VAL A 127 -13.94 44.67 -3.66
N ASN A 128 -13.81 45.85 -4.26
CA ASN A 128 -14.25 47.10 -3.62
C ASN A 128 -15.76 47.08 -3.35
N ALA A 129 -16.58 46.65 -4.32
CA ALA A 129 -18.01 46.48 -4.13
C ALA A 129 -18.34 45.50 -2.99
N GLU A 130 -17.59 44.41 -2.87
CA GLU A 130 -17.73 43.44 -1.78
C GLU A 130 -17.39 44.07 -0.42
N ILE A 131 -16.31 44.85 -0.33
CA ILE A 131 -15.94 45.58 0.89
C ILE A 131 -17.04 46.56 1.29
N GLN A 132 -17.61 47.32 0.34
CA GLN A 132 -18.71 48.25 0.63
C GLN A 132 -19.96 47.49 1.11
N LYS A 133 -20.28 46.33 0.52
CA LYS A 133 -21.40 45.48 0.93
C LYS A 133 -21.23 44.97 2.37
N LEU A 134 -20.03 44.51 2.71
CA LEU A 134 -19.73 43.96 4.03
C LEU A 134 -19.76 45.03 5.14
N ALA A 135 -19.58 46.30 4.78
CA ALA A 135 -19.56 47.47 5.65
C ALA A 135 -18.65 47.32 6.88
N PRO A 136 -17.34 47.01 6.71
CA PRO A 136 -16.46 46.74 7.83
C PRO A 136 -16.11 47.98 8.62
N LYS A 137 -15.86 47.79 9.92
CA LYS A 137 -15.30 48.80 10.82
C LYS A 137 -13.77 48.83 10.73
N LYS A 138 -13.16 47.70 10.36
CA LYS A 138 -11.71 47.54 10.27
C LYS A 138 -11.31 46.73 9.04
N ILE A 139 -10.25 47.17 8.36
CA ILE A 139 -9.56 46.43 7.32
C ILE A 139 -8.16 46.05 7.83
N ILE A 140 -7.83 44.76 7.78
CA ILE A 140 -6.50 44.25 8.12
C ILE A 140 -5.80 43.81 6.84
N VAL A 141 -4.62 44.33 6.54
CA VAL A 141 -3.79 43.85 5.44
C VAL A 141 -2.75 42.88 5.96
N CYS A 142 -2.77 41.65 5.47
CA CYS A 142 -1.79 40.61 5.79
C CYS A 142 -0.99 40.26 4.53
N ALA A 143 -0.11 41.18 4.13
CA ALA A 143 0.82 41.02 3.02
C ALA A 143 1.93 42.08 3.10
N SER A 144 3.00 41.88 2.35
CA SER A 144 4.07 42.87 2.18
C SER A 144 3.54 44.20 1.63
N PRO A 145 4.05 45.36 2.11
CA PRO A 145 3.79 46.67 1.48
C PRO A 145 4.18 46.74 0.00
N SER A 146 5.09 45.87 -0.47
CA SER A 146 5.43 45.77 -1.89
C SER A 146 4.32 45.14 -2.73
N SER A 147 3.56 44.20 -2.15
CA SER A 147 2.49 43.47 -2.84
C SER A 147 1.16 44.21 -2.76
N ILE A 148 0.84 44.73 -1.57
CA ILE A 148 -0.34 45.57 -1.31
C ILE A 148 0.16 46.85 -0.65
N PRO A 149 0.43 47.94 -1.41
CA PRO A 149 0.92 49.21 -0.87
C PRO A 149 -0.10 49.91 0.03
N ASP A 150 0.35 50.75 0.97
CA ASP A 150 -0.56 51.52 1.84
C ASP A 150 -1.45 52.50 1.06
N SER A 151 -1.07 52.87 -0.17
CA SER A 151 -1.92 53.68 -1.06
C SER A 151 -3.24 52.98 -1.42
N VAL A 152 -3.28 51.64 -1.44
CA VAL A 152 -4.51 50.84 -1.63
C VAL A 152 -5.56 51.17 -0.57
N LEU A 153 -5.11 51.49 0.65
CA LEU A 153 -5.97 51.75 1.80
C LEU A 153 -6.53 53.18 1.83
N SER A 154 -5.93 54.11 1.08
CA SER A 154 -6.31 55.53 1.09
C SER A 154 -7.76 55.79 0.69
N GLN A 155 -8.33 54.93 -0.16
CA GLN A 155 -9.75 55.01 -0.58
C GLN A 155 -10.74 54.64 0.54
N TYR A 156 -10.26 54.03 1.63
CA TYR A 156 -11.07 53.60 2.77
C TYR A 156 -10.86 54.50 3.99
N SER A 157 -10.66 55.81 3.79
CA SER A 157 -10.29 56.77 4.86
C SER A 157 -11.24 56.83 6.06
N ASN A 158 -12.47 56.32 5.92
CA ASN A 158 -13.48 56.27 6.98
C ASN A 158 -13.50 54.93 7.75
N ILE A 159 -12.64 53.98 7.38
CA ILE A 159 -12.55 52.64 7.96
C ILE A 159 -11.19 52.54 8.67
N GLN A 160 -11.15 51.93 9.86
CA GLN A 160 -9.88 51.71 10.54
C GLN A 160 -9.02 50.74 9.72
N THR A 161 -7.76 51.08 9.44
CA THR A 161 -6.85 50.18 8.71
C THR A 161 -5.65 49.80 9.55
N GLU A 162 -5.24 48.53 9.47
CA GLU A 162 -4.04 48.00 10.12
C GLU A 162 -3.31 47.05 9.16
N ARG A 163 -1.98 47.01 9.24
CA ARG A 163 -1.17 46.01 8.55
C ARG A 163 -0.59 45.03 9.56
N VAL A 164 -0.87 43.74 9.36
CA VAL A 164 -0.34 42.62 10.16
C VAL A 164 0.56 41.79 9.24
N TRP A 165 1.82 42.19 9.13
CA TRP A 165 2.81 41.50 8.30
C TRP A 165 4.23 41.73 8.84
N ASN A 166 4.90 40.66 9.26
CA ASN A 166 6.25 40.71 9.86
C ASN A 166 7.33 40.19 8.90
N GLY A 167 7.20 40.52 7.62
CA GLY A 167 8.20 40.22 6.58
C GLY A 167 8.06 38.85 5.92
N ASN A 168 7.57 37.84 6.64
CA ASN A 168 7.26 36.51 6.11
C ASN A 168 6.15 35.83 6.94
N ASP A 169 5.65 34.68 6.47
CA ASP A 169 4.61 33.91 7.18
C ASP A 169 5.07 33.46 8.56
N GLU A 170 6.28 32.94 8.71
CA GLU A 170 6.80 32.41 9.98
C GLU A 170 6.78 33.45 11.12
N ASN A 171 7.32 34.64 10.85
CA ASN A 171 7.33 35.76 11.79
C ASN A 171 5.91 36.31 12.03
N THR A 172 5.07 36.33 11.00
CA THR A 172 3.70 36.84 11.12
C THR A 172 2.88 35.89 11.99
N LEU A 173 2.92 34.59 11.69
CA LEU A 173 2.33 33.52 12.50
C LEU A 173 2.79 33.64 13.96
N THR A 174 4.09 33.73 14.22
CA THR A 174 4.64 33.84 15.60
C THR A 174 4.03 35.02 16.38
N SER A 175 3.75 36.14 15.71
CA SER A 175 3.19 37.32 16.37
C SER A 175 1.69 37.25 16.66
N ILE A 176 0.93 36.43 15.92
CA ILE A 176 -0.54 36.42 15.99
C ILE A 176 -1.09 35.16 16.65
N GLN A 177 -0.29 34.12 16.84
CA GLN A 177 -0.73 32.85 17.42
C GLN A 177 -1.28 32.99 18.84
N SER A 178 -2.12 32.04 19.23
CA SER A 178 -2.68 31.95 20.59
C SER A 178 -2.72 30.48 21.00
N GLY A 179 -2.56 30.21 22.29
CA GLY A 179 -2.78 28.88 22.87
C GLY A 179 -1.52 28.02 23.04
N ASN A 180 -1.69 26.95 23.81
CA ASN A 180 -0.59 26.09 24.28
C ASN A 180 -0.37 24.86 23.38
N THR A 181 -1.39 24.44 22.62
CA THR A 181 -1.28 23.36 21.65
C THR A 181 -0.38 23.81 20.51
N LYS A 182 0.62 23.00 20.18
CA LYS A 182 1.56 23.24 19.08
C LYS A 182 1.22 22.31 17.92
N ILE A 183 0.89 22.90 16.78
CA ILE A 183 0.65 22.20 15.53
C ILE A 183 1.74 22.60 14.55
N LYS A 184 2.42 21.61 13.96
CA LYS A 184 3.32 21.86 12.82
C LYS A 184 2.74 21.17 11.60
N ALA A 185 2.88 21.77 10.43
CA ALA A 185 2.38 21.17 9.18
C ALA A 185 3.09 21.78 7.96
N PRO A 186 3.09 21.10 6.81
CA PRO A 186 3.39 21.71 5.51
C PRO A 186 2.53 22.94 5.26
N SER A 187 3.05 23.92 4.51
CA SER A 187 2.32 25.15 4.19
C SER A 187 0.97 24.89 3.53
N SER A 188 0.88 23.88 2.66
CA SER A 188 -0.34 23.39 1.98
C SER A 188 -1.41 22.84 2.96
N LEU A 189 -0.99 22.35 4.12
CA LEU A 189 -1.89 21.74 5.12
C LEU A 189 -2.17 22.65 6.31
N LEU A 190 -1.43 23.75 6.46
CA LEU A 190 -1.67 24.71 7.52
C LEU A 190 -3.09 25.30 7.50
N PRO A 191 -3.68 25.69 6.36
CA PRO A 191 -5.06 26.16 6.34
C PRO A 191 -6.06 25.10 6.82
N VAL A 192 -5.85 23.82 6.49
CA VAL A 192 -6.63 22.70 7.04
C VAL A 192 -6.44 22.63 8.56
N ALA A 193 -5.19 22.65 9.05
CA ALA A 193 -4.88 22.61 10.47
C ALA A 193 -5.52 23.77 11.25
N MET A 194 -5.51 24.98 10.68
CA MET A 194 -6.10 26.17 11.30
C MET A 194 -7.61 26.09 11.42
N THR A 195 -8.30 25.41 10.50
CA THR A 195 -9.75 25.15 10.64
C THR A 195 -10.05 24.19 11.78
N LEU A 196 -9.18 23.18 12.00
CA LEU A 196 -9.37 22.12 12.98
C LEU A 196 -8.95 22.52 14.40
N TRP A 197 -7.85 23.24 14.54
CA TRP A 197 -7.24 23.61 15.83
C TRP A 197 -7.14 25.13 15.99
N LYS A 198 -8.26 25.85 15.81
CA LYS A 198 -8.33 27.33 15.76
C LYS A 198 -7.57 28.06 16.88
N ASP A 199 -7.53 27.46 18.07
CA ASP A 199 -6.89 28.03 19.27
C ASP A 199 -5.44 27.55 19.49
N ALA A 200 -4.78 27.00 18.46
CA ALA A 200 -3.41 26.52 18.55
C ALA A 200 -2.35 27.53 18.05
N SER A 201 -1.11 27.19 18.38
CA SER A 201 0.11 27.76 17.80
C SER A 201 0.55 26.92 16.60
N PHE A 202 1.04 27.57 15.55
CA PHE A 202 1.29 26.96 14.24
C PHE A 202 2.71 27.22 13.75
N SER A 203 3.39 26.24 13.17
CA SER A 203 4.64 26.46 12.44
C SER A 203 4.70 25.63 11.18
N VAL A 204 5.43 26.13 10.18
CA VAL A 204 5.71 25.37 8.97
C VAL A 204 6.70 24.25 9.29
N ASP A 205 6.43 23.04 8.83
CA ASP A 205 7.32 21.88 8.93
C ASP A 205 7.04 20.90 7.79
N LYS A 206 7.82 19.83 7.66
CA LYS A 206 7.65 18.80 6.63
C LYS A 206 6.50 17.84 6.91
N ASN A 207 6.16 17.66 8.18
CA ASN A 207 5.16 16.69 8.63
C ASN A 207 4.08 17.37 9.45
N VAL A 208 2.87 16.81 9.44
CA VAL A 208 1.83 17.25 10.37
C VAL A 208 2.11 16.65 11.74
N THR A 209 2.41 17.49 12.74
CA THR A 209 2.62 17.04 14.12
C THR A 209 1.68 17.73 15.08
N VAL A 210 1.10 16.96 15.99
CA VAL A 210 0.18 17.41 17.03
C VAL A 210 0.86 17.30 18.39
N ASN A 211 0.97 18.42 19.10
CA ASN A 211 1.58 18.52 20.43
C ASN A 211 3.01 17.93 20.52
N ASP A 212 3.78 17.98 19.42
CA ASP A 212 5.14 17.43 19.30
C ASP A 212 5.26 15.92 19.61
N LYS A 213 4.14 15.18 19.62
CA LYS A 213 4.11 13.75 20.02
C LYS A 213 3.50 12.84 18.98
N MET A 214 2.57 13.36 18.19
CA MET A 214 1.81 12.57 17.23
C MET A 214 2.06 13.11 15.85
N THR A 215 2.43 12.24 14.90
CA THR A 215 2.62 12.61 13.50
C THR A 215 1.44 12.06 12.69
N LEU A 216 0.78 12.91 11.93
CA LEU A 216 -0.30 12.55 11.02
C LEU A 216 0.23 12.64 9.60
N TRP A 217 0.15 11.56 8.83
CA TRP A 217 0.78 11.51 7.51
C TRP A 217 0.28 10.34 6.67
N SER A 218 0.43 10.47 5.36
CA SER A 218 0.37 9.39 4.36
C SER A 218 1.39 9.69 3.24
N SER A 219 1.31 8.99 2.10
CA SER A 219 2.18 9.28 0.94
C SER A 219 1.99 10.66 0.33
N ASN A 220 0.86 11.34 0.59
CA ASN A 220 0.55 12.64 -0.01
C ASN A 220 -0.31 13.55 0.91
N ASP A 221 -0.31 14.84 0.60
CA ASP A 221 -1.02 15.86 1.38
C ASP A 221 -2.55 15.72 1.31
N ILE A 222 -3.11 15.24 0.21
CA ILE A 222 -4.56 15.09 0.04
C ILE A 222 -5.11 14.06 1.02
N THR A 223 -4.54 12.86 1.04
CA THR A 223 -4.89 11.82 2.02
C THR A 223 -4.53 12.27 3.44
N THR A 224 -3.43 13.00 3.63
CA THR A 224 -3.07 13.55 4.96
C THR A 224 -4.13 14.54 5.47
N SER A 225 -4.73 15.37 4.60
CA SER A 225 -5.83 16.27 4.99
C SER A 225 -7.07 15.50 5.49
N VAL A 226 -7.37 14.35 4.88
CA VAL A 226 -8.42 13.44 5.33
C VAL A 226 -8.08 12.85 6.70
N ILE A 227 -6.84 12.39 6.90
CA ILE A 227 -6.34 11.86 8.18
C ILE A 227 -6.49 12.89 9.29
N MET A 228 -6.09 14.15 9.05
CA MET A 228 -6.22 15.23 10.04
C MET A 228 -7.67 15.38 10.53
N ASN A 229 -8.62 15.35 9.60
CA ASN A 229 -10.03 15.41 9.96
C ASN A 229 -10.48 14.13 10.69
N SER A 230 -10.10 12.94 10.25
CA SER A 230 -10.44 11.68 10.93
C SER A 230 -9.90 11.62 12.36
N TYR A 231 -8.68 12.10 12.58
CA TYR A 231 -8.03 12.17 13.90
C TYR A 231 -8.82 13.04 14.88
N VAL A 232 -9.16 14.27 14.49
CA VAL A 232 -9.91 15.20 15.37
C VAL A 232 -11.31 14.69 15.70
N ASN A 233 -11.90 13.87 14.83
CA ASN A 233 -13.23 13.30 15.02
C ASN A 233 -13.21 11.90 15.66
N ASN A 234 -12.04 11.41 16.09
CA ASN A 234 -11.85 10.06 16.66
C ASN A 234 -12.41 8.93 15.76
N ASN A 235 -12.25 9.08 14.44
CA ASN A 235 -12.77 8.15 13.44
C ASN A 235 -11.66 7.65 12.52
N LEU A 236 -10.57 7.16 13.11
CA LEU A 236 -9.45 6.57 12.39
C LEU A 236 -9.82 5.15 11.91
N PRO A 237 -9.44 4.76 10.68
CA PRO A 237 -9.66 3.41 10.19
C PRO A 237 -8.81 2.40 10.96
N LEU A 238 -9.20 1.13 10.88
CA LEU A 238 -8.47 0.02 11.50
C LEU A 238 -7.57 -0.69 10.49
N ILE A 239 -6.36 -1.02 10.94
CA ILE A 239 -5.39 -1.86 10.25
C ILE A 239 -5.10 -3.06 11.14
N TYR A 240 -5.49 -4.25 10.70
CA TYR A 240 -5.19 -5.50 11.40
C TYR A 240 -3.99 -6.18 10.74
N ILE A 241 -2.92 -6.45 11.50
CA ILE A 241 -1.66 -6.97 10.95
C ILE A 241 -1.35 -8.35 11.53
N THR A 242 -1.03 -9.27 10.63
CA THR A 242 -0.41 -10.56 10.94
C THR A 242 1.00 -10.63 10.35
N CYS A 243 1.83 -11.52 10.89
CA CYS A 243 3.17 -11.76 10.39
C CYS A 243 3.48 -13.25 10.43
N ASP A 244 4.20 -13.72 9.42
CA ASP A 244 4.87 -15.02 9.46
C ASP A 244 6.14 -14.92 10.35
N ASN A 245 6.78 -16.05 10.64
CA ASN A 245 8.06 -16.10 11.33
C ASN A 245 9.22 -16.00 10.33
N LEU A 246 9.50 -14.76 9.91
CA LEU A 246 10.41 -14.42 8.82
C LEU A 246 11.87 -14.53 9.22
N ILE A 247 12.21 -14.01 10.40
CA ILE A 247 13.59 -13.97 10.92
C ILE A 247 13.65 -14.69 12.27
N SER A 248 12.89 -14.19 13.23
CA SER A 248 12.73 -14.79 14.55
C SER A 248 11.56 -14.14 15.27
N GLU A 249 10.98 -14.84 16.24
CA GLU A 249 9.83 -14.30 16.97
C GLU A 249 10.07 -12.93 17.60
N SER A 250 11.26 -12.68 18.15
CA SER A 250 11.58 -11.40 18.78
C SER A 250 11.78 -10.29 17.75
N THR A 251 12.57 -10.55 16.70
CA THR A 251 12.84 -9.57 15.64
C THR A 251 11.57 -9.14 14.92
N ASP A 252 10.69 -10.08 14.60
CA ASP A 252 9.48 -9.79 13.85
C ASP A 252 8.44 -9.10 14.75
N LYS A 253 8.36 -9.43 16.06
CA LYS A 253 7.57 -8.65 17.04
C LYS A 253 8.05 -7.21 17.15
N ASP A 254 9.36 -6.99 17.20
CA ASP A 254 9.94 -5.65 17.25
C ASP A 254 9.60 -4.85 15.99
N MET A 255 9.69 -5.47 14.81
CA MET A 255 9.28 -4.86 13.54
C MET A 255 7.80 -4.46 13.55
N LEU A 256 6.89 -5.36 13.97
CA LEU A 256 5.45 -5.09 14.07
C LEU A 256 5.15 -3.91 15.01
N ASN A 257 5.82 -3.85 16.15
CA ASN A 257 5.66 -2.75 17.11
C ASN A 257 6.16 -1.42 16.54
N LYS A 258 7.27 -1.42 15.79
CA LYS A 258 7.76 -0.22 15.09
C LYS A 258 6.77 0.26 14.03
N ILE A 259 6.26 -0.64 13.18
CA ILE A 259 5.23 -0.31 12.17
C ILE A 259 4.01 0.32 12.86
N LYS A 260 3.49 -0.33 13.92
CA LYS A 260 2.39 0.20 14.73
C LYS A 260 2.68 1.59 15.29
N SER A 261 3.88 1.82 15.80
CA SER A 261 4.28 3.13 16.34
C SER A 261 4.34 4.22 15.27
N VAL A 262 4.81 3.89 14.06
CA VAL A 262 4.94 4.84 12.94
C VAL A 262 3.57 5.21 12.35
N ILE A 263 2.63 4.27 12.33
CA ILE A 263 1.25 4.48 11.88
C ILE A 263 0.41 5.25 12.92
N SER A 264 0.82 5.18 14.19
CA SER A 264 0.10 5.80 15.32
C SER A 264 -0.31 7.24 15.00
N GLY A 265 -1.60 7.54 15.15
CA GLY A 265 -2.19 8.84 14.79
C GLY A 265 -2.84 8.88 13.41
N SER A 266 -2.29 8.17 12.42
CA SER A 266 -2.88 8.09 11.08
C SER A 266 -3.95 7.00 10.96
N ALA A 267 -3.82 5.91 11.72
CA ALA A 267 -4.80 4.83 11.78
C ALA A 267 -4.72 4.09 13.14
N ASN A 268 -5.74 3.30 13.45
CA ASN A 268 -5.70 2.35 14.56
C ASN A 268 -5.03 1.06 14.09
N VAL A 269 -4.12 0.50 14.90
CA VAL A 269 -3.40 -0.74 14.55
C VAL A 269 -3.61 -1.81 15.60
N GLU A 270 -4.12 -2.95 15.16
CA GLU A 270 -4.24 -4.18 15.93
C GLU A 270 -3.28 -5.23 15.38
N LEU A 271 -2.52 -5.87 16.28
CA LEU A 271 -1.58 -6.94 15.94
C LEU A 271 -2.21 -8.26 16.38
N ASP A 272 -2.16 -9.26 15.51
CA ASP A 272 -2.59 -10.63 15.83
C ASP A 272 -1.75 -11.21 16.97
N ASP A 273 -2.42 -11.79 17.96
CA ASP A 273 -1.81 -12.29 19.20
C ASP A 273 -0.89 -13.50 18.99
N GLN A 274 -1.13 -14.23 17.91
CA GLN A 274 -0.32 -15.37 17.48
C GLN A 274 0.87 -14.95 16.64
N SER A 275 0.91 -13.73 16.13
CA SER A 275 1.99 -13.28 15.25
C SER A 275 3.27 -13.00 16.06
N PRO A 276 4.44 -13.32 15.51
CA PRO A 276 4.69 -13.93 14.20
C PRO A 276 4.56 -15.47 14.23
N LYS A 277 3.78 -16.05 13.31
CA LYS A 277 3.60 -17.51 13.16
C LYS A 277 3.14 -17.90 11.74
N PRO A 278 3.45 -19.11 11.25
CA PRO A 278 2.93 -19.62 9.98
C PRO A 278 1.40 -19.63 9.92
N GLY A 279 0.82 -19.35 8.76
CA GLY A 279 -0.63 -19.27 8.54
C GLY A 279 -1.22 -17.87 8.79
N GLU A 280 -0.36 -16.86 8.71
CA GLU A 280 -0.63 -15.43 8.82
C GLU A 280 -1.70 -14.96 7.84
N ALA A 281 -1.61 -15.33 6.55
CA ALA A 281 -2.60 -14.93 5.55
C ALA A 281 -4.06 -15.31 5.92
N PRO A 282 -4.40 -16.58 6.20
CA PRO A 282 -5.77 -16.92 6.61
C PRO A 282 -6.13 -16.38 8.00
N ARG A 283 -5.18 -16.18 8.92
CA ARG A 283 -5.46 -15.53 10.21
C ARG A 283 -5.85 -14.07 10.02
N ALA A 284 -5.16 -13.33 9.13
CA ALA A 284 -5.46 -11.93 8.86
C ALA A 284 -6.92 -11.76 8.45
N ILE A 285 -7.37 -12.59 7.51
CA ILE A 285 -8.74 -12.51 6.99
C ILE A 285 -9.77 -12.94 8.03
N LYS A 286 -9.49 -13.99 8.82
CA LYS A 286 -10.46 -14.53 9.80
C LYS A 286 -10.60 -13.69 11.06
N ASN A 287 -9.51 -13.07 11.51
CA ASN A 287 -9.43 -12.43 12.82
C ASN A 287 -9.61 -10.91 12.77
N ALA A 288 -9.40 -10.28 11.61
CA ALA A 288 -9.62 -8.85 11.46
C ALA A 288 -11.10 -8.49 11.72
N PRO A 289 -11.39 -7.53 12.62
CA PRO A 289 -12.78 -7.19 12.99
C PRO A 289 -13.45 -6.23 11.99
N GLY A 290 -12.72 -5.75 10.99
CA GLY A 290 -13.12 -4.76 9.98
C GLY A 290 -11.89 -4.00 9.47
N GLY A 291 -12.09 -2.92 8.71
CA GLY A 291 -10.97 -2.16 8.15
C GLY A 291 -10.19 -2.98 7.13
N ILE A 292 -8.88 -2.76 7.06
CA ILE A 292 -8.00 -3.57 6.21
C ILE A 292 -7.36 -4.71 7.00
N ALA A 293 -7.20 -5.87 6.36
CA ALA A 293 -6.41 -6.98 6.87
C ALA A 293 -5.09 -7.06 6.10
N ALA A 294 -3.97 -6.97 6.81
CA ALA A 294 -2.64 -7.05 6.26
C ALA A 294 -1.91 -8.29 6.79
N TYR A 295 -1.15 -8.94 5.92
CA TYR A 295 -0.23 -10.01 6.31
C TYR A 295 1.16 -9.78 5.74
N ILE A 296 2.16 -9.98 6.58
CA ILE A 296 3.57 -9.82 6.24
C ILE A 296 4.20 -11.21 6.14
N ALA A 297 4.63 -11.59 4.95
CA ALA A 297 5.17 -12.91 4.69
C ALA A 297 6.26 -12.90 3.61
N ALA A 298 7.00 -14.00 3.51
CA ALA A 298 7.80 -14.30 2.32
C ALA A 298 6.87 -14.72 1.18
N VAL A 299 7.36 -14.63 -0.05
CA VAL A 299 6.60 -15.02 -1.25
C VAL A 299 6.42 -16.53 -1.29
N ASP A 300 5.18 -16.98 -1.27
CA ASP A 300 4.78 -18.36 -1.59
C ASP A 300 3.58 -18.33 -2.55
N PRO A 301 3.75 -18.72 -3.83
CA PRO A 301 2.66 -18.70 -4.80
C PRO A 301 1.53 -19.69 -4.46
N GLY A 302 1.80 -20.78 -3.75
CA GLY A 302 0.77 -21.72 -3.28
C GLY A 302 -0.13 -21.05 -2.25
N SER A 303 0.47 -20.34 -1.28
CA SER A 303 -0.26 -19.57 -0.27
C SER A 303 -1.05 -18.41 -0.88
N MET A 304 -0.52 -17.75 -1.92
CA MET A 304 -1.25 -16.72 -2.66
C MET A 304 -2.50 -17.28 -3.36
N VAL A 305 -2.38 -18.44 -4.02
CA VAL A 305 -3.52 -19.11 -4.67
C VAL A 305 -4.56 -19.52 -3.64
N ASP A 306 -4.15 -20.19 -2.56
CA ASP A 306 -5.06 -20.61 -1.48
C ASP A 306 -5.80 -19.42 -0.84
N LEU A 307 -5.09 -18.30 -0.62
CA LEU A 307 -5.71 -17.06 -0.13
C LEU A 307 -6.77 -16.55 -1.11
N ILE A 308 -6.41 -16.35 -2.39
CA ILE A 308 -7.32 -15.76 -3.38
C ILE A 308 -8.53 -16.66 -3.63
N GLU A 309 -8.32 -17.97 -3.83
CA GLU A 309 -9.41 -18.93 -3.95
C GLU A 309 -10.27 -18.94 -2.68
N GLY A 310 -9.62 -18.92 -1.52
CA GLY A 310 -10.25 -18.84 -0.22
C GLY A 310 -11.18 -17.64 -0.06
N ILE A 311 -10.77 -16.43 -0.46
CA ILE A 311 -11.57 -15.20 -0.31
C ILE A 311 -12.63 -15.05 -1.41
N LYS A 312 -12.40 -15.55 -2.62
CA LYS A 312 -13.35 -15.40 -3.74
C LYS A 312 -14.46 -16.45 -3.72
N GLU A 313 -14.10 -17.69 -3.43
CA GLU A 313 -15.00 -18.84 -3.60
C GLU A 313 -14.99 -19.79 -2.40
N GLY A 314 -13.94 -19.73 -1.56
CA GLY A 314 -13.65 -20.73 -0.54
C GLY A 314 -13.95 -20.33 0.90
N TYR A 315 -13.12 -20.85 1.80
CA TYR A 315 -13.34 -20.85 3.25
C TYR A 315 -13.14 -19.49 3.93
N LEU A 316 -12.55 -18.51 3.24
CA LEU A 316 -12.32 -17.16 3.74
C LEU A 316 -13.37 -16.14 3.28
N LYS A 317 -14.17 -16.47 2.25
CA LYS A 317 -15.12 -15.55 1.61
C LYS A 317 -16.01 -14.77 2.56
N LYS A 318 -16.66 -15.46 3.52
CA LYS A 318 -17.57 -14.82 4.48
C LYS A 318 -16.88 -13.83 5.42
N TYR A 319 -15.58 -13.99 5.63
CA TYR A 319 -14.78 -13.12 6.49
C TYR A 319 -14.29 -11.91 5.69
N ALA A 320 -13.79 -12.15 4.47
CA ALA A 320 -13.33 -11.11 3.56
C ALA A 320 -14.42 -10.07 3.23
N GLN A 321 -15.69 -10.47 3.17
CA GLN A 321 -16.81 -9.55 2.91
C GLN A 321 -16.99 -8.44 3.95
N ASN A 322 -16.42 -8.57 5.14
CA ASN A 322 -16.49 -7.55 6.20
C ASN A 322 -15.28 -6.61 6.21
N LEU A 323 -14.34 -6.79 5.28
CA LEU A 323 -13.11 -6.00 5.19
C LEU A 323 -13.25 -4.94 4.11
N ASP A 324 -12.61 -3.79 4.35
CA ASP A 324 -12.50 -2.70 3.38
C ASP A 324 -11.39 -3.01 2.34
N GLY A 325 -10.39 -3.81 2.74
CA GLY A 325 -9.25 -4.17 1.90
C GLY A 325 -8.41 -5.31 2.47
N ILE A 326 -7.61 -5.94 1.60
CA ILE A 326 -6.64 -6.97 1.96
C ILE A 326 -5.29 -6.55 1.39
N VAL A 327 -4.25 -6.59 2.22
CA VAL A 327 -2.89 -6.18 1.84
C VAL A 327 -1.91 -7.33 2.07
N PHE A 328 -1.17 -7.68 1.05
CA PHE A 328 0.01 -8.53 1.17
C PHE A 328 1.27 -7.66 1.23
N VAL A 329 2.03 -7.78 2.32
CA VAL A 329 3.36 -7.18 2.44
C VAL A 329 4.41 -8.24 2.14
N ASN A 330 4.98 -8.16 0.94
CA ASN A 330 6.10 -9.01 0.50
C ASN A 330 7.40 -8.56 1.19
N TYR A 331 7.72 -9.17 2.33
CA TYR A 331 8.98 -8.89 3.05
C TYR A 331 10.20 -9.60 2.42
N GLY A 332 9.99 -10.38 1.37
CA GLY A 332 11.05 -11.04 0.60
C GLY A 332 11.80 -10.09 -0.34
N LYS A 333 12.84 -10.60 -1.00
CA LYS A 333 13.66 -9.83 -1.95
C LYS A 333 13.15 -9.85 -3.40
N LEU A 334 12.15 -10.67 -3.69
CA LEU A 334 11.60 -10.79 -5.03
C LEU A 334 10.78 -9.54 -5.36
N ASP A 335 10.94 -9.03 -6.58
CA ASP A 335 10.11 -7.95 -7.12
C ASP A 335 9.01 -8.56 -7.99
N LEU A 336 7.81 -8.67 -7.42
CA LEU A 336 6.67 -9.33 -8.06
C LEU A 336 6.08 -8.51 -9.21
N ASP A 337 6.32 -7.20 -9.25
CA ASP A 337 5.81 -6.32 -10.32
C ASP A 337 6.54 -6.55 -11.64
N ASN A 338 7.81 -6.95 -11.56
CA ASN A 338 8.68 -7.17 -12.72
C ASN A 338 8.92 -8.66 -13.02
N MET A 339 8.28 -9.55 -12.28
CA MET A 339 8.40 -11.00 -12.47
C MET A 339 7.34 -11.50 -13.45
N SER A 340 7.75 -12.20 -14.50
CA SER A 340 6.81 -12.84 -15.45
C SER A 340 6.31 -14.21 -14.97
N TYR A 341 7.09 -14.88 -14.12
CA TYR A 341 6.73 -16.18 -13.58
C TYR A 341 7.41 -16.45 -12.23
N LEU A 342 6.60 -16.83 -11.25
CA LEU A 342 6.99 -17.25 -9.92
C LEU A 342 6.79 -18.76 -9.79
N PRO A 343 7.86 -19.57 -9.78
CA PRO A 343 7.74 -21.03 -9.67
C PRO A 343 7.21 -21.43 -8.31
N ARG A 344 6.61 -22.62 -8.25
CA ARG A 344 6.22 -23.30 -7.01
C ARG A 344 7.31 -23.17 -5.94
N ALA A 345 6.87 -22.87 -4.71
CA ALA A 345 7.78 -22.79 -3.58
C ALA A 345 8.51 -24.12 -3.38
N TRP A 346 9.75 -24.03 -2.92
CA TRP A 346 10.63 -25.18 -2.78
C TRP A 346 10.13 -26.19 -1.76
N ASP A 347 9.37 -25.75 -0.76
CA ASP A 347 8.76 -26.51 0.34
C ASP A 347 7.23 -26.63 0.24
N ASP A 348 6.62 -26.24 -0.88
CA ASP A 348 5.20 -26.47 -1.12
C ASP A 348 4.95 -27.98 -1.29
N ASN A 349 4.57 -28.64 -0.21
CA ASN A 349 4.17 -30.04 -0.17
C ASN A 349 2.66 -30.22 0.06
N TYR A 350 1.89 -29.13 -0.07
CA TYR A 350 0.47 -29.07 0.28
C TYR A 350 -0.43 -28.82 -0.93
N SER A 351 0.01 -28.02 -1.91
CA SER A 351 -0.73 -27.74 -3.14
C SER A 351 -0.94 -29.00 -3.99
N SER A 352 -1.86 -28.89 -4.96
CA SER A 352 -2.06 -29.92 -5.97
C SER A 352 -0.77 -30.28 -6.70
N VAL A 353 -0.57 -31.57 -7.04
CA VAL A 353 0.58 -32.01 -7.86
C VAL A 353 0.61 -31.34 -9.24
N TYR A 354 -0.50 -30.77 -9.68
CA TYR A 354 -0.58 -30.05 -10.95
C TYR A 354 -0.22 -28.58 -10.84
N PHE A 355 -0.11 -28.01 -9.63
CA PHE A 355 0.29 -26.62 -9.44
C PHE A 355 1.79 -26.44 -9.72
N ALA A 356 2.12 -25.50 -10.60
CA ALA A 356 3.49 -25.24 -11.03
C ALA A 356 4.02 -23.87 -10.57
N GLY A 357 3.14 -22.90 -10.27
CA GLY A 357 3.51 -21.53 -9.94
C GLY A 357 2.49 -20.50 -10.41
N LEU A 358 2.91 -19.24 -10.51
CA LEU A 358 2.09 -18.11 -10.92
C LEU A 358 2.77 -17.34 -12.06
N TYR A 359 2.01 -17.05 -13.12
CA TYR A 359 2.36 -16.03 -14.11
C TYR A 359 1.98 -14.65 -13.59
N ASP A 360 2.79 -13.62 -13.86
CA ASP A 360 2.54 -12.23 -13.46
C ASP A 360 1.95 -12.10 -12.02
N PRO A 361 2.70 -12.47 -10.96
CA PRO A 361 2.17 -12.62 -9.61
C PRO A 361 1.52 -11.35 -9.04
N SER A 362 2.01 -10.16 -9.37
CA SER A 362 1.37 -8.90 -8.95
C SER A 362 -0.03 -8.73 -9.57
N LYS A 363 -0.19 -9.02 -10.86
CA LYS A 363 -1.50 -9.01 -11.54
C LYS A 363 -2.44 -10.07 -10.97
N PHE A 364 -1.91 -11.23 -10.58
CA PHE A 364 -2.72 -12.26 -9.94
C PHE A 364 -3.31 -11.75 -8.62
N LEU A 365 -2.48 -11.16 -7.74
CA LEU A 365 -2.91 -10.52 -6.50
C LEU A 365 -3.94 -9.42 -6.75
N GLU A 366 -3.66 -8.51 -7.69
CA GLU A 366 -4.56 -7.43 -8.09
C GLU A 366 -5.92 -7.96 -8.56
N SER A 367 -5.93 -9.01 -9.40
CA SER A 367 -7.17 -9.64 -9.86
C SER A 367 -7.98 -10.27 -8.71
N GLY A 368 -7.30 -10.69 -7.64
CA GLY A 368 -7.90 -11.17 -6.40
C GLY A 368 -8.40 -10.04 -5.48
N GLY A 369 -8.10 -8.78 -5.78
CA GLY A 369 -8.39 -7.64 -4.89
C GLY A 369 -7.47 -7.59 -3.68
N VAL A 370 -6.24 -8.09 -3.81
CA VAL A 370 -5.19 -8.02 -2.79
C VAL A 370 -4.18 -6.96 -3.22
N GLU A 371 -4.01 -5.93 -2.41
CA GLU A 371 -3.01 -4.89 -2.64
C GLU A 371 -1.62 -5.39 -2.23
N LEU A 372 -0.59 -5.00 -2.98
CA LEU A 372 0.78 -5.45 -2.76
C LEU A 372 1.66 -4.31 -2.24
N ILE A 373 2.38 -4.57 -1.15
CA ILE A 373 3.46 -3.70 -0.66
C ILE A 373 4.78 -4.49 -0.71
N GLN A 374 5.80 -3.91 -1.34
CA GLN A 374 7.13 -4.52 -1.47
C GLN A 374 8.21 -3.67 -0.76
N PRO A 375 8.39 -3.79 0.57
CA PRO A 375 9.34 -2.99 1.36
C PRO A 375 10.78 -2.95 0.84
N ASN A 376 11.30 -4.06 0.30
CA ASN A 376 12.71 -4.19 -0.09
C ASN A 376 13.04 -3.60 -1.47
N VAL A 377 12.02 -3.28 -2.27
CA VAL A 377 12.23 -2.72 -3.61
C VAL A 377 12.56 -1.23 -3.49
N GLY A 378 13.83 -0.87 -3.77
CA GLY A 378 14.29 0.52 -3.78
C GLY A 378 14.59 1.12 -2.40
N THR A 379 14.81 0.28 -1.37
CA THR A 379 15.19 0.71 -0.01
C THR A 379 16.57 0.22 0.37
N SER A 380 17.19 0.88 1.35
CA SER A 380 18.58 0.66 1.78
C SER A 380 18.74 0.45 3.29
N SER A 381 17.67 0.62 4.07
CA SER A 381 17.67 0.42 5.53
C SER A 381 16.34 -0.12 6.04
N GLN A 382 16.36 -0.75 7.21
CA GLN A 382 15.16 -1.27 7.87
C GLN A 382 14.15 -0.14 8.21
N ASP A 383 14.61 1.06 8.51
CA ASP A 383 13.70 2.19 8.80
C ASP A 383 12.98 2.65 7.52
N GLU A 384 13.65 2.62 6.36
CA GLU A 384 13.02 2.89 5.06
C GLU A 384 11.98 1.82 4.70
N GLU A 385 12.30 0.54 4.95
CA GLU A 385 11.35 -0.57 4.78
C GLU A 385 10.11 -0.38 5.67
N ILE A 386 10.29 -0.09 6.96
CA ILE A 386 9.20 0.14 7.92
C ILE A 386 8.34 1.34 7.49
N ASN A 387 8.96 2.44 7.08
CA ASN A 387 8.23 3.62 6.62
C ASN A 387 7.45 3.33 5.32
N LYS A 388 8.01 2.52 4.41
CA LYS A 388 7.32 2.10 3.19
C LYS A 388 6.11 1.21 3.51
N ILE A 389 6.25 0.28 4.46
CA ILE A 389 5.14 -0.54 4.95
C ILE A 389 4.07 0.36 5.58
N ALA A 390 4.46 1.25 6.49
CA ALA A 390 3.53 2.14 7.17
C ALA A 390 2.77 3.04 6.19
N SER A 391 3.46 3.66 5.23
CA SER A 391 2.83 4.50 4.21
C SER A 391 1.82 3.72 3.39
N GLY A 392 2.21 2.54 2.88
CA GLY A 392 1.32 1.73 2.04
C GLY A 392 0.10 1.22 2.82
N LEU A 393 0.28 0.83 4.08
CA LEU A 393 -0.84 0.40 4.93
C LEU A 393 -1.79 1.57 5.26
N ILE A 394 -1.26 2.76 5.51
CA ILE A 394 -2.09 3.96 5.71
C ILE A 394 -2.86 4.26 4.43
N ASP A 395 -2.20 4.28 3.28
CA ASP A 395 -2.86 4.59 2.00
C ASP A 395 -3.98 3.57 1.69
N ALA A 396 -3.72 2.27 1.88
CA ALA A 396 -4.73 1.22 1.75
C ALA A 396 -5.91 1.46 2.72
N ALA A 397 -5.64 1.76 4.00
CA ALA A 397 -6.69 1.96 5.00
C ALA A 397 -7.68 3.10 4.66
N TYR A 398 -7.25 4.08 3.87
CA TYR A 398 -8.12 5.18 3.43
C TYR A 398 -8.67 4.98 2.01
N SER A 399 -7.96 4.27 1.13
CA SER A 399 -8.27 4.20 -0.30
C SER A 399 -8.82 2.85 -0.78
N SER A 400 -8.62 1.76 -0.04
CA SER A 400 -9.15 0.46 -0.43
C SER A 400 -10.68 0.51 -0.54
N ASN A 401 -11.17 -0.09 -1.63
CA ASN A 401 -12.59 -0.29 -1.90
C ASN A 401 -12.76 -1.71 -2.45
N ALA A 402 -12.28 -2.67 -1.68
CA ALA A 402 -12.16 -4.00 -2.21
C ALA A 402 -13.56 -4.54 -2.49
N ASN A 403 -13.88 -4.74 -3.78
CA ASN A 403 -15.06 -5.48 -4.19
C ASN A 403 -14.79 -6.97 -3.95
N LEU A 404 -14.59 -7.34 -2.68
CA LEU A 404 -14.33 -8.70 -2.20
C LEU A 404 -15.57 -9.59 -2.34
N SER A 405 -16.71 -9.00 -2.69
CA SER A 405 -17.94 -9.73 -2.98
C SER A 405 -17.92 -10.46 -4.34
N SER A 406 -17.05 -10.04 -5.27
CA SER A 406 -16.91 -10.74 -6.55
C SER A 406 -16.33 -12.14 -6.34
N SER A 407 -16.82 -13.13 -7.09
CA SER A 407 -16.20 -14.47 -7.13
C SER A 407 -15.10 -14.58 -8.18
N SER A 408 -14.86 -13.55 -9.00
CA SER A 408 -13.93 -13.63 -10.12
C SER A 408 -12.52 -13.18 -9.75
N TYR A 409 -11.53 -13.90 -10.25
CA TYR A 409 -10.10 -13.56 -10.30
C TYR A 409 -9.50 -14.17 -11.59
N ASP A 410 -8.31 -13.75 -12.02
CA ASP A 410 -7.72 -14.27 -13.26
C ASP A 410 -6.99 -15.61 -13.02
N SER A 411 -7.76 -16.69 -13.01
CA SER A 411 -7.24 -18.06 -12.86
C SER A 411 -6.31 -18.51 -14.00
N ASN A 412 -6.27 -17.80 -15.14
CA ASN A 412 -5.32 -18.14 -16.22
C ASN A 412 -3.87 -17.84 -15.85
N LEU A 413 -3.66 -17.01 -14.83
CA LEU A 413 -2.34 -16.72 -14.27
C LEU A 413 -1.81 -17.87 -13.41
N ILE A 414 -2.62 -18.89 -13.10
CA ILE A 414 -2.15 -20.08 -12.38
C ILE A 414 -1.41 -21.01 -13.36
N GLY A 415 -0.12 -21.23 -13.09
CA GLY A 415 0.71 -22.19 -13.80
C GLY A 415 0.31 -23.62 -13.45
N ILE A 416 -0.06 -24.40 -14.46
CA ILE A 416 -0.52 -25.79 -14.29
C ILE A 416 0.30 -26.75 -15.15
N HIS A 417 0.85 -27.80 -14.54
CA HIS A 417 1.47 -28.93 -15.24
C HIS A 417 0.43 -29.63 -16.14
N LYS A 418 0.73 -29.81 -17.42
CA LYS A 418 -0.12 -30.56 -18.36
C LYS A 418 0.17 -32.07 -18.36
N ILE A 419 1.22 -32.47 -17.64
CA ILE A 419 1.61 -33.85 -17.40
C ILE A 419 1.81 -33.98 -15.89
N ASP A 420 1.31 -35.05 -15.30
CA ASP A 420 1.54 -35.37 -13.90
C ASP A 420 3.06 -35.48 -13.62
N PRO A 421 3.63 -34.72 -12.67
CA PRO A 421 5.04 -34.80 -12.32
C PRO A 421 5.53 -36.20 -11.95
N GLU A 422 4.64 -37.08 -11.49
CA GLU A 422 4.95 -38.50 -11.24
C GLU A 422 5.51 -39.20 -12.49
N VAL A 423 5.08 -38.80 -13.70
CA VAL A 423 5.60 -39.32 -14.96
C VAL A 423 7.08 -38.98 -15.15
N VAL A 424 7.50 -37.78 -14.73
CA VAL A 424 8.91 -37.38 -14.74
C VAL A 424 9.68 -38.23 -13.73
N ALA A 425 9.14 -38.38 -12.51
CA ALA A 425 9.76 -39.17 -11.44
C ALA A 425 9.99 -40.64 -11.83
N TYR A 426 9.02 -41.31 -12.45
CA TYR A 426 9.21 -42.68 -12.95
C TYR A 426 10.28 -42.80 -14.03
N GLY A 427 10.43 -41.76 -14.87
CA GLY A 427 11.53 -41.68 -15.82
C GLY A 427 12.88 -41.52 -15.12
N SER A 428 12.92 -40.71 -14.06
CA SER A 428 14.11 -40.48 -13.23
C SER A 428 14.56 -41.75 -12.52
N GLN A 429 13.62 -42.48 -11.92
CA GLN A 429 13.86 -43.80 -11.32
C GLN A 429 14.43 -44.79 -12.33
N SER A 430 13.87 -44.83 -13.54
CA SER A 430 14.39 -45.69 -14.61
C SER A 430 15.85 -45.33 -14.95
N ILE A 431 16.19 -44.04 -15.01
CA ILE A 431 17.55 -43.59 -15.34
C ILE A 431 18.56 -43.97 -14.25
N LEU A 432 18.21 -43.79 -12.98
CA LEU A 432 19.11 -44.15 -11.87
C LEU A 432 19.24 -45.66 -11.69
N ASP A 433 18.27 -46.44 -12.17
CA ASP A 433 18.30 -47.91 -12.26
C ASP A 433 19.04 -48.45 -13.49
N ASP A 434 19.72 -47.61 -14.28
CA ASP A 434 20.34 -47.95 -15.57
C ASP A 434 19.35 -48.56 -16.60
N LYS A 435 18.07 -48.18 -16.51
CA LYS A 435 17.00 -48.57 -17.44
C LYS A 435 16.59 -47.41 -18.35
N LYS A 436 15.94 -47.74 -19.46
CA LYS A 436 15.40 -46.75 -20.39
C LYS A 436 14.01 -46.27 -19.93
N PRO A 437 13.78 -44.94 -19.77
CA PRO A 437 12.45 -44.41 -19.48
C PRO A 437 11.44 -44.79 -20.56
N ARG A 438 10.18 -45.02 -20.18
CA ARG A 438 9.08 -45.30 -21.13
C ARG A 438 8.91 -44.18 -22.17
N LEU A 439 9.14 -42.94 -21.78
CA LEU A 439 9.10 -41.76 -22.66
C LEU A 439 10.29 -41.68 -23.63
N GLY A 440 11.34 -42.45 -23.40
CA GLY A 440 12.66 -42.27 -23.99
C GLY A 440 13.45 -41.16 -23.30
N THR A 441 14.77 -41.33 -23.20
CA THR A 441 15.66 -40.47 -22.41
C THR A 441 15.63 -39.00 -22.84
N LEU A 442 15.59 -38.70 -24.14
CA LEU A 442 15.59 -37.32 -24.63
C LEU A 442 14.28 -36.60 -24.32
N LYS A 443 13.13 -37.26 -24.51
CA LYS A 443 11.84 -36.67 -24.17
C LYS A 443 11.69 -36.50 -22.67
N TRP A 444 12.13 -37.49 -21.88
CA TRP A 444 12.20 -37.34 -20.43
C TRP A 444 13.06 -36.14 -20.03
N LEU A 445 14.26 -35.99 -20.60
CA LEU A 445 15.17 -34.90 -20.25
C LEU A 445 14.53 -33.53 -20.51
N TYR A 446 13.83 -33.36 -21.63
CA TYR A 446 13.12 -32.13 -21.96
C TYR A 446 11.95 -31.81 -20.99
N LEU A 447 11.22 -32.83 -20.52
CA LEU A 447 10.14 -32.62 -19.55
C LEU A 447 10.70 -32.38 -18.14
N ALA A 448 11.74 -33.13 -17.76
CA ALA A 448 12.44 -32.96 -16.50
C ALA A 448 13.11 -31.58 -16.41
N SER A 449 13.67 -31.06 -17.51
CA SER A 449 14.30 -29.75 -17.53
C SER A 449 13.31 -28.61 -17.29
N GLN A 450 12.11 -28.68 -17.89
CA GLN A 450 11.00 -27.75 -17.58
C GLN A 450 10.60 -27.82 -16.10
N TYR A 451 10.48 -29.04 -15.58
CA TYR A 451 10.05 -29.24 -14.20
C TYR A 451 11.09 -28.74 -13.19
N VAL A 452 12.36 -29.09 -13.39
CA VAL A 452 13.50 -28.67 -12.56
C VAL A 452 13.68 -27.16 -12.62
N SER A 453 13.41 -26.50 -13.75
CA SER A 453 13.45 -25.04 -13.84
C SER A 453 12.29 -24.34 -13.13
N GLY A 454 11.32 -25.11 -12.61
CA GLY A 454 10.11 -24.61 -11.96
C GLY A 454 8.99 -24.23 -12.93
N TYR A 455 9.17 -24.40 -14.24
CA TYR A 455 8.12 -24.11 -15.22
C TYR A 455 7.06 -25.23 -15.28
N PRO A 456 5.84 -24.91 -15.74
CA PRO A 456 4.84 -25.95 -15.91
C PRO A 456 5.27 -26.93 -16.99
N ILE A 457 5.07 -28.23 -16.74
CA ILE A 457 5.44 -29.29 -17.68
C ILE A 457 4.45 -29.24 -18.83
N GLN A 458 4.90 -28.78 -20.00
CA GLN A 458 4.07 -28.74 -21.20
C GLN A 458 4.15 -30.08 -21.94
N ASN A 459 2.99 -30.58 -22.35
CA ASN A 459 2.97 -31.73 -23.24
C ASN A 459 3.55 -31.34 -24.60
N THR A 460 4.31 -32.25 -25.21
CA THR A 460 5.02 -31.98 -26.46
C THR A 460 4.90 -33.13 -27.44
N SER A 461 4.65 -32.78 -28.70
CA SER A 461 4.75 -33.65 -29.87
C SER A 461 6.14 -33.60 -30.52
N LEU A 462 7.07 -32.81 -29.97
CA LEU A 462 8.41 -32.68 -30.51
C LEU A 462 9.16 -34.01 -30.45
N SER A 463 9.93 -34.26 -31.50
CA SER A 463 10.91 -35.33 -31.57
C SER A 463 12.29 -34.74 -31.40
N PHE A 464 13.14 -35.41 -30.60
CA PHE A 464 14.48 -34.96 -30.29
C PHE A 464 15.51 -35.94 -30.86
N SER A 465 16.59 -35.42 -31.42
CA SER A 465 17.76 -36.19 -31.84
C SER A 465 18.93 -36.01 -30.88
N GLY A 466 19.90 -36.93 -30.93
CA GLY A 466 21.11 -36.87 -30.13
C GLY A 466 21.36 -38.16 -29.35
N ASN A 467 22.50 -38.21 -28.67
CA ASN A 467 22.86 -39.32 -27.79
C ASN A 467 23.33 -38.78 -26.44
N ILE A 468 22.88 -39.42 -25.37
CA ILE A 468 23.32 -39.16 -24.01
C ILE A 468 23.88 -40.49 -23.49
N SER A 469 25.20 -40.59 -23.44
CA SER A 469 25.94 -41.76 -22.98
C SER A 469 26.99 -41.35 -21.95
N GLY A 470 27.36 -42.29 -21.09
CA GLY A 470 28.32 -42.05 -20.02
C GLY A 470 27.67 -41.71 -18.68
N GLU A 471 28.52 -41.74 -17.66
CA GLU A 471 28.21 -41.37 -16.29
C GLU A 471 28.39 -39.85 -16.10
N SER A 472 27.74 -39.32 -15.05
CA SER A 472 27.99 -37.95 -14.62
C SER A 472 29.47 -37.82 -14.23
N THR A 473 30.12 -36.76 -14.70
CA THR A 473 31.51 -36.42 -14.37
C THR A 473 31.61 -35.20 -13.47
N TYR A 474 30.52 -34.45 -13.31
CA TYR A 474 30.49 -33.27 -12.45
C TYR A 474 30.69 -33.66 -10.99
N PHE A 475 31.60 -32.96 -10.30
CA PHE A 475 31.89 -33.13 -8.88
C PHE A 475 31.70 -31.79 -8.19
N GLY A 476 30.73 -31.68 -7.29
CA GLY A 476 30.46 -30.41 -6.62
C GLY A 476 29.08 -30.29 -6.01
N VAL A 477 28.69 -29.04 -5.80
CA VAL A 477 27.39 -28.64 -5.22
C VAL A 477 26.72 -27.67 -6.16
N LEU A 478 25.45 -27.90 -6.44
CA LEU A 478 24.58 -26.92 -7.09
C LEU A 478 23.54 -26.38 -6.11
N THR A 479 23.32 -25.08 -6.14
CA THR A 479 22.20 -24.42 -5.45
C THR A 479 20.91 -24.57 -6.24
N ILE A 480 19.77 -24.29 -5.60
CA ILE A 480 18.46 -24.26 -6.25
C ILE A 480 18.39 -23.33 -7.46
N ASP A 481 19.02 -22.17 -7.36
CA ASP A 481 19.03 -21.22 -8.47
C ASP A 481 19.86 -21.76 -9.64
N GLU A 482 21.01 -22.36 -9.36
CA GLU A 482 21.91 -22.91 -10.39
C GLU A 482 21.30 -24.10 -11.12
N TYR A 483 20.68 -25.06 -10.41
CA TYR A 483 20.05 -26.18 -11.11
C TYR A 483 18.74 -25.79 -11.81
N ARG A 484 18.02 -24.77 -11.30
CA ARG A 484 16.83 -24.21 -12.00
C ARG A 484 17.25 -23.52 -13.30
N GLU A 485 18.32 -22.74 -13.25
CA GLU A 485 18.93 -22.12 -14.44
C GLU A 485 19.37 -23.18 -15.45
N ALA A 486 20.04 -24.25 -14.99
CA ALA A 486 20.44 -25.35 -15.86
C ALA A 486 19.22 -26.04 -16.51
N GLY A 487 18.15 -26.26 -15.75
CA GLY A 487 16.89 -26.79 -16.28
C GLY A 487 16.29 -25.88 -17.35
N LYS A 488 16.30 -24.57 -17.12
CA LYS A 488 15.80 -23.58 -18.06
C LYS A 488 16.60 -23.59 -19.35
N ASP A 489 17.93 -23.53 -19.27
CA ASP A 489 18.82 -23.54 -20.42
C ASP A 489 18.66 -24.81 -21.27
N VAL A 490 18.54 -25.97 -20.63
CA VAL A 490 18.27 -27.24 -21.33
C VAL A 490 16.91 -27.22 -22.02
N SER A 491 15.87 -26.78 -21.31
CA SER A 491 14.52 -26.70 -21.87
C SER A 491 14.47 -25.78 -23.08
N ASP A 492 15.01 -24.57 -22.96
CA ASP A 492 15.01 -23.55 -24.02
C ASP A 492 15.83 -24.03 -25.22
N TYR A 493 17.03 -24.56 -24.99
CA TYR A 493 17.89 -25.08 -26.05
C TYR A 493 17.24 -26.24 -26.80
N MET A 494 16.73 -27.25 -26.08
CA MET A 494 16.07 -28.39 -26.70
C MET A 494 14.80 -27.96 -27.43
N GLY A 495 14.03 -27.03 -26.84
CA GLY A 495 12.85 -26.43 -27.43
C GLY A 495 13.14 -25.76 -28.77
N ALA A 496 14.25 -25.02 -28.88
CA ALA A 496 14.65 -24.34 -30.11
C ALA A 496 15.30 -25.28 -31.13
N ASN A 497 16.26 -26.11 -30.70
CA ASN A 497 17.17 -26.83 -31.58
C ASN A 497 16.75 -28.29 -31.85
N LYS A 498 15.77 -28.81 -31.11
CA LYS A 498 15.30 -30.21 -31.18
C LYS A 498 16.42 -31.24 -30.96
N THR A 499 17.49 -30.86 -30.27
CA THR A 499 18.61 -31.71 -29.88
C THR A 499 19.06 -31.37 -28.46
N VAL A 500 19.70 -32.32 -27.79
CA VAL A 500 20.30 -32.10 -26.46
C VAL A 500 21.51 -31.16 -26.57
N PRO A 501 21.69 -30.16 -25.68
CA PRO A 501 22.92 -29.39 -25.64
C PRO A 501 24.10 -30.25 -25.20
N ASP A 502 25.30 -29.99 -25.72
CA ASP A 502 26.51 -30.71 -25.27
C ASP A 502 26.87 -30.37 -23.83
N SER A 503 26.65 -29.12 -23.43
CA SER A 503 26.79 -28.63 -22.06
C SER A 503 26.01 -27.34 -21.83
N VAL A 504 25.68 -27.06 -20.57
CA VAL A 504 25.25 -25.73 -20.09
C VAL A 504 26.27 -25.22 -19.07
N THR A 505 26.30 -23.91 -18.85
CA THR A 505 27.18 -23.29 -17.85
C THR A 505 26.34 -22.40 -16.95
N VAL A 506 26.31 -22.71 -15.66
CA VAL A 506 25.57 -21.95 -14.64
C VAL A 506 26.54 -21.50 -13.56
N ASP A 507 26.59 -20.20 -13.26
CA ASP A 507 27.59 -19.60 -12.36
C ASP A 507 29.03 -20.12 -12.57
N GLY A 508 29.46 -20.20 -13.84
CA GLY A 508 30.79 -20.70 -14.22
C GLY A 508 30.98 -22.23 -14.09
N LYS A 509 29.99 -22.97 -13.60
CA LYS A 509 29.98 -24.44 -13.50
C LYS A 509 29.47 -25.04 -14.80
N LYS A 510 30.34 -25.76 -15.50
CA LYS A 510 30.00 -26.43 -16.75
C LYS A 510 29.42 -27.82 -16.49
N LEU A 511 28.18 -28.05 -16.91
CA LEU A 511 27.47 -29.32 -16.80
C LEU A 511 27.30 -29.92 -18.19
N ASN A 512 27.83 -31.10 -18.43
CA ASN A 512 27.64 -31.81 -19.69
C ASN A 512 26.31 -32.58 -19.72
N LYS A 513 25.94 -33.14 -20.89
CA LYS A 513 24.68 -33.89 -21.06
C LYS A 513 24.49 -35.11 -20.14
N ALA A 514 25.56 -35.77 -19.72
CA ALA A 514 25.47 -36.86 -18.74
C ALA A 514 25.22 -36.31 -17.33
N ASP A 515 25.88 -35.20 -16.97
CA ASP A 515 25.67 -34.50 -15.69
C ASP A 515 24.21 -34.04 -15.57
N MET A 516 23.68 -33.35 -16.59
CA MET A 516 22.30 -32.86 -16.62
C MET A 516 21.28 -33.99 -16.48
N LYS A 517 21.48 -35.12 -17.19
CA LYS A 517 20.63 -36.32 -17.08
C LYS A 517 20.63 -36.85 -15.65
N TYR A 518 21.79 -36.99 -15.03
CA TYR A 518 21.90 -37.54 -13.68
C TYR A 518 21.30 -36.60 -12.63
N ILE A 519 21.68 -35.32 -12.65
CA ILE A 519 21.24 -34.29 -11.70
C ILE A 519 19.72 -34.13 -11.75
N PHE A 520 19.11 -34.04 -12.93
CA PHE A 520 17.65 -33.89 -13.03
C PHE A 520 16.92 -35.17 -12.61
N ALA A 521 17.52 -36.35 -12.81
CA ALA A 521 16.95 -37.60 -12.31
C ALA A 521 16.99 -37.65 -10.78
N GLU A 522 18.11 -37.29 -10.16
CA GLU A 522 18.24 -37.24 -8.71
C GLU A 522 17.27 -36.22 -8.08
N LEU A 523 17.15 -35.02 -8.65
CA LEU A 523 16.26 -33.96 -8.16
C LEU A 523 14.76 -34.28 -8.22
N THR A 524 14.36 -35.25 -9.04
CA THR A 524 12.94 -35.53 -9.29
C THR A 524 12.56 -36.98 -8.99
N TYR A 525 13.47 -37.76 -8.42
CA TYR A 525 13.35 -39.20 -8.24
C TYR A 525 12.12 -39.61 -7.42
N ASP A 526 11.83 -38.89 -6.34
CA ASP A 526 10.79 -39.22 -5.36
C ASP A 526 9.52 -38.37 -5.47
N HIS A 527 9.45 -37.46 -6.46
CA HIS A 527 8.33 -36.56 -6.74
C HIS A 527 7.10 -37.29 -7.33
N THR A 528 6.65 -38.34 -6.64
CA THR A 528 5.54 -39.23 -7.01
C THR A 528 4.23 -38.89 -6.31
N SER A 529 4.27 -37.93 -5.38
CA SER A 529 3.09 -37.43 -4.67
C SER A 529 3.36 -36.00 -4.20
N LYS A 530 2.30 -35.25 -3.89
CA LYS A 530 2.43 -33.87 -3.41
C LYS A 530 3.34 -33.72 -2.18
N ALA A 531 3.36 -34.73 -1.30
CA ALA A 531 4.16 -34.73 -0.07
C ALA A 531 5.67 -34.78 -0.33
N ASN A 532 6.08 -35.24 -1.52
CA ASN A 532 7.48 -35.41 -1.90
C ASN A 532 7.95 -34.38 -2.92
N MET A 533 7.08 -33.48 -3.40
CA MET A 533 7.43 -32.49 -4.43
C MET A 533 8.14 -31.27 -3.84
N THR A 534 9.24 -31.52 -3.12
CA THR A 534 10.07 -30.52 -2.45
C THR A 534 11.43 -30.48 -3.12
N PHE A 535 11.77 -29.33 -3.68
CA PHE A 535 13.07 -29.13 -4.32
C PHE A 535 14.13 -28.79 -3.26
N PRO A 536 15.26 -29.53 -3.19
CA PRO A 536 16.25 -29.30 -2.16
C PRO A 536 17.03 -28.01 -2.44
N LYS A 537 17.36 -27.23 -1.40
CA LYS A 537 18.16 -26.00 -1.55
C LYS A 537 19.53 -26.25 -2.22
N TYR A 538 20.06 -27.47 -2.06
CA TYR A 538 21.33 -27.89 -2.65
C TYR A 538 21.26 -29.34 -3.12
N ILE A 539 21.98 -29.67 -4.18
CA ILE A 539 22.28 -31.04 -4.62
C ILE A 539 23.80 -31.28 -4.64
N PHE A 540 24.22 -32.46 -4.21
CA PHE A 540 25.62 -32.87 -4.13
C PHE A 540 25.88 -34.01 -5.12
N VAL A 541 26.78 -33.80 -6.09
CA VAL A 541 26.96 -34.73 -7.21
C VAL A 541 28.30 -35.48 -7.09
N ASN A 542 28.29 -36.79 -7.32
CA ASN A 542 29.46 -37.69 -7.44
C ASN A 542 30.51 -37.62 -6.30
N LYS A 543 30.09 -37.54 -5.03
CA LYS A 543 31.04 -37.58 -3.91
C LYS A 543 31.58 -39.01 -3.70
N ALA A 544 32.85 -39.24 -4.03
CA ALA A 544 33.57 -40.42 -3.55
C ALA A 544 33.81 -40.33 -2.03
N SER A 545 33.16 -41.24 -1.27
CA SER A 545 33.53 -41.79 0.06
C SER A 545 33.79 -40.84 1.25
N GLU A 546 33.09 -41.11 2.37
CA GLU A 546 33.36 -41.00 3.83
C GLU A 546 33.84 -39.73 4.60
N PRO A 547 34.95 -38.99 4.35
CA PRO A 547 35.38 -37.94 5.29
C PRO A 547 34.42 -36.76 5.42
N PHE A 548 33.63 -36.49 4.37
CA PHE A 548 32.59 -35.46 4.41
C PHE A 548 31.36 -35.87 5.23
N ASP A 549 31.05 -37.16 5.38
CA ASP A 549 29.94 -37.61 6.25
C ASP A 549 30.25 -37.41 7.73
N ILE A 550 31.53 -37.47 8.12
CA ILE A 550 32.00 -37.16 9.47
C ILE A 550 31.90 -35.65 9.73
N ILE A 551 32.34 -34.82 8.78
CA ILE A 551 32.19 -33.36 8.87
C ILE A 551 30.70 -32.98 8.82
N PHE A 552 29.88 -33.68 8.05
CA PHE A 552 28.44 -33.44 7.93
C PHE A 552 27.67 -33.88 9.17
N LYS A 553 27.99 -35.01 9.80
CA LYS A 553 27.48 -35.37 11.13
C LYS A 553 27.93 -34.36 12.20
N PHE A 554 29.16 -33.87 12.11
CA PHE A 554 29.69 -32.85 13.02
C PHE A 554 28.90 -31.54 12.86
N ILE A 555 28.77 -30.99 11.65
CA ILE A 555 28.01 -29.76 11.35
C ILE A 555 26.53 -29.94 11.72
N LYS A 556 25.89 -31.06 11.35
CA LYS A 556 24.49 -31.34 11.69
C LYS A 556 24.25 -31.47 13.21
N SER A 557 25.24 -31.95 13.97
CA SER A 557 25.18 -32.02 15.44
C SER A 557 25.46 -30.67 16.13
N SER A 558 26.33 -29.83 15.56
CA SER A 558 26.69 -28.54 16.13
C SER A 558 25.62 -27.47 15.89
N PHE A 559 24.89 -27.54 14.76
CA PHE A 559 23.79 -26.59 14.49
C PHE A 559 22.50 -26.91 15.25
N TYR A 560 22.27 -28.17 15.64
CA TYR A 560 21.13 -28.53 16.50
C TYR A 560 21.28 -28.06 17.97
N GLN A 561 22.48 -27.65 18.39
CA GLN A 561 22.73 -27.08 19.73
C GLN A 561 22.76 -25.54 19.75
N ILE A 562 22.73 -24.87 18.59
CA ILE A 562 22.83 -23.41 18.50
C ILE A 562 21.49 -22.75 18.11
N PHE A 563 20.51 -23.52 17.62
CA PHE A 563 19.17 -23.01 17.26
C PHE A 563 18.01 -23.88 17.76
N SER A 564 18.16 -24.53 18.92
CA SER A 564 17.02 -25.03 19.71
C SER A 564 16.64 -24.06 20.81
#